data_AF-A0A7S4F285-F1
#
_entry.id   AF-A0A7S4F285-F1
#
_cell.length_a   1.000
_cell.length_b   1.000
_cell.length_c   1.000
_cell.angle_alpha   90.00
_cell.angle_beta   90.00
_cell.angle_gamma   90.00
#
_symmetry.space_group_name_H-M   'P 1'
#
loop_
_entity.id
_entity.type
_entity.pdbx_description
1 polymer ?
#
loop_
_entity_poly.entity_id
_entity_poly.type
_entity_poly.pdbx_seq_one_letter_code
_entity_poly.pdbx_strand_id
1 'polypeptide(L)'
;TRVDEEGEKMLHVLVSAACALRPGSLPSGIGASVAVARHAQPSLSASVTELPFAKYHGLGNDFLLVDSRSSKEPPITPEQAVKMCDRNFGVGADGVIFVLPANDDAADCQMRIYNSDGSEPEMCGNGIRCMARFISTLAPSEAKASSDGVYTISTLAGLIKPKLLQDGEIRVDMGQPILQGNRGGL
;
A
#
# COMPACT_ATOMS: atom_id res chain seq x y z
N THR A 1 -4.47 13.98 -10.36
CA THR A 1 -4.26 14.52 -9.00
C THR A 1 -4.86 15.89 -8.98
N ARG A 2 -5.66 16.23 -7.98
CA ARG A 2 -6.00 17.63 -7.70
C ARG A 2 -4.94 18.18 -6.75
N VAL A 3 -4.70 19.48 -6.81
CA VAL A 3 -3.90 20.21 -5.81
C VAL A 3 -4.87 21.17 -5.12
N ASP A 4 -4.77 21.30 -3.81
CA ASP A 4 -5.56 22.26 -3.04
C ASP A 4 -4.87 23.64 -2.95
N GLU A 5 -5.47 24.54 -2.18
CA GLU A 5 -4.98 25.92 -2.00
C GLU A 5 -3.66 25.98 -1.19
N GLU A 6 -3.29 24.91 -0.49
CA GLU A 6 -2.06 24.79 0.31
C GLU A 6 -0.91 24.13 -0.48
N GLY A 7 -1.19 23.62 -1.69
CA GLY A 7 -0.21 22.97 -2.55
C GLY A 7 -0.11 21.45 -2.36
N GLU A 8 -0.95 20.86 -1.50
CA GLU A 8 -0.92 19.42 -1.21
C GLU A 8 -1.61 18.60 -2.31
N LYS A 9 -1.19 17.34 -2.49
CA LYS A 9 -1.68 16.48 -3.58
C LYS A 9 -2.83 15.59 -3.11
N MET A 10 -4.02 15.83 -3.66
CA MET A 10 -5.25 15.09 -3.39
C MET A 10 -5.57 14.09 -4.51
N LEU A 11 -6.10 12.92 -4.12
CA LEU A 11 -6.53 11.89 -5.05
C LEU A 11 -7.59 10.95 -4.46
N HIS A 12 -8.72 10.85 -5.15
CA HIS A 12 -9.64 9.72 -5.11
C HIS A 12 -8.97 8.38 -5.50
N VAL A 13 -8.95 7.44 -4.56
CA VAL A 13 -8.42 6.07 -4.76
C VAL A 13 -9.56 5.12 -5.07
N LEU A 14 -9.39 4.26 -6.07
CA LEU A 14 -10.36 3.23 -6.45
C LEU A 14 -9.84 1.85 -6.05
N VAL A 15 -10.73 1.03 -5.49
CA VAL A 15 -10.44 -0.33 -5.02
C VAL A 15 -10.89 -1.32 -6.09
N SER A 16 -9.96 -2.14 -6.59
CA SER A 16 -10.26 -3.19 -7.57
C SER A 16 -10.20 -4.53 -6.87
N ALA A 17 -11.35 -5.14 -6.62
CA ALA A 17 -11.46 -6.27 -5.72
C ALA A 17 -10.67 -7.51 -6.20
N ALA A 18 -9.50 -7.73 -5.59
CA ALA A 18 -8.76 -8.99 -5.55
C ALA A 18 -8.51 -9.51 -4.11
N CYS A 19 -9.31 -9.00 -3.15
CA CYS A 19 -10.15 -9.85 -2.28
C CYS A 19 -9.49 -10.79 -1.22
N ALA A 20 -9.63 -10.58 0.10
CA ALA A 20 -9.57 -11.65 1.14
C ALA A 20 -9.93 -11.23 2.59
N LEU A 21 -11.08 -11.65 3.14
CA LEU A 21 -11.47 -11.50 4.56
C LEU A 21 -12.31 -12.69 5.10
N ARG A 22 -12.21 -12.98 6.40
CA ARG A 22 -12.93 -14.09 7.09
C ARG A 22 -14.38 -13.72 7.46
N PRO A 23 -15.29 -14.69 7.65
CA PRO A 23 -16.71 -14.43 7.90
C PRO A 23 -16.99 -13.99 9.34
N GLY A 24 -17.45 -12.75 9.51
CA GLY A 24 -17.95 -12.21 10.79
C GLY A 24 -18.80 -10.95 10.56
N SER A 25 -20.13 -11.11 10.52
CA SER A 25 -21.16 -10.05 10.49
C SER A 25 -20.92 -8.86 9.54
N LEU A 26 -21.24 -9.05 8.25
CA LEU A 26 -21.48 -7.94 7.32
C LEU A 26 -22.88 -7.33 7.55
N PRO A 27 -23.04 -6.00 7.60
CA PRO A 27 -24.34 -5.37 7.41
C PRO A 27 -24.78 -5.52 5.94
N SER A 28 -26.08 -5.70 5.73
CA SER A 28 -26.68 -5.98 4.43
C SER A 28 -26.58 -4.79 3.47
N GLY A 29 -25.83 -4.94 2.37
CA GLY A 29 -25.86 -3.97 1.26
C GLY A 29 -24.66 -3.99 0.29
N ILE A 30 -23.51 -4.52 0.68
CA ILE A 30 -22.28 -4.47 -0.16
C ILE A 30 -21.61 -5.84 -0.21
N GLY A 31 -21.58 -6.45 -1.39
CA GLY A 31 -20.93 -7.74 -1.62
C GLY A 31 -19.42 -7.61 -1.81
N ALA A 32 -18.64 -7.91 -0.76
CA ALA A 32 -17.20 -8.10 -0.86
C ALA A 32 -16.87 -9.61 -0.92
N SER A 33 -15.90 -10.01 -1.75
CA SER A 33 -15.48 -11.41 -1.93
C SER A 33 -13.97 -11.61 -1.72
N VAL A 34 -13.49 -12.85 -1.90
CA VAL A 34 -12.17 -13.37 -1.45
C VAL A 34 -11.47 -14.20 -2.54
N ALA A 35 -10.18 -13.97 -2.80
CA ALA A 35 -9.32 -14.66 -3.78
C ALA A 35 -7.84 -14.70 -3.32
N VAL A 36 -7.22 -15.88 -3.40
CA VAL A 36 -5.86 -16.13 -2.91
C VAL A 36 -4.92 -16.41 -4.09
N ALA A 37 -3.76 -15.75 -4.14
CA ALA A 37 -2.69 -16.13 -5.06
C ALA A 37 -2.02 -17.42 -4.60
N ARG A 38 -1.96 -18.43 -5.48
CA ARG A 38 -1.34 -19.73 -5.20
C ARG A 38 -0.02 -19.86 -5.97
N HIS A 39 1.08 -20.07 -5.26
CA HIS A 39 2.36 -20.44 -5.88
C HIS A 39 2.65 -21.92 -5.62
N ALA A 40 2.75 -22.72 -6.68
CA ALA A 40 3.13 -24.13 -6.60
C ALA A 40 4.60 -24.29 -7.00
N GLN A 41 5.43 -24.82 -6.10
CA GLN A 41 6.77 -25.30 -6.42
C GLN A 41 6.84 -26.83 -6.26
N PRO A 42 7.56 -27.56 -7.15
CA PRO A 42 7.56 -29.01 -7.15
C PRO A 42 8.71 -29.60 -6.31
N SER A 43 8.58 -29.57 -4.98
CA SER A 43 9.27 -30.54 -4.09
C SER A 43 8.68 -30.58 -2.67
N LEU A 44 8.27 -31.77 -2.27
CA LEU A 44 8.11 -32.31 -0.90
C LEU A 44 7.89 -31.32 0.27
N SER A 45 6.69 -31.38 0.86
CA SER A 45 6.31 -30.74 2.13
C SER A 45 6.21 -29.21 2.14
N ALA A 46 5.77 -28.60 1.04
CA ALA A 46 5.35 -27.20 1.04
C ALA A 46 4.00 -27.04 1.77
N SER A 47 4.02 -26.47 2.98
CA SER A 47 2.85 -25.76 3.52
C SER A 47 2.47 -24.66 2.53
N VAL A 48 1.23 -24.67 2.03
CA VAL A 48 0.78 -23.67 1.06
C VAL A 48 0.65 -22.32 1.77
N THR A 49 1.64 -21.45 1.57
CA THR A 49 1.61 -20.08 2.09
C THR A 49 0.64 -19.25 1.27
N GLU A 50 -0.63 -19.22 1.69
CA GLU A 50 -1.64 -18.32 1.15
C GLU A 50 -1.30 -16.88 1.54
N LEU A 51 -1.00 -16.03 0.55
CA LEU A 51 -0.76 -14.60 0.77
C LEU A 51 -2.05 -13.80 0.51
N PRO A 52 -2.72 -13.27 1.55
CA PRO A 52 -3.86 -12.37 1.36
C PRO A 52 -3.36 -11.00 0.90
N PHE A 53 -4.03 -10.43 -0.09
CA PHE A 53 -3.76 -9.08 -0.57
C PHE A 53 -5.06 -8.39 -1.01
N ALA A 54 -5.02 -7.08 -1.16
CA ALA A 54 -6.09 -6.29 -1.74
C ALA A 54 -5.52 -5.39 -2.85
N LYS A 55 -6.14 -5.39 -4.02
CA LYS A 55 -5.68 -4.60 -5.16
C LYS A 55 -6.34 -3.21 -5.19
N TYR A 56 -5.52 -2.17 -5.31
CA TYR A 56 -5.94 -0.77 -5.32
C TYR A 56 -5.32 -0.07 -6.51
N HIS A 57 -5.91 1.03 -6.98
CA HIS A 57 -5.25 1.89 -7.96
C HIS A 57 -5.47 3.39 -7.70
N GLY A 58 -4.46 4.17 -8.06
CA GLY A 58 -4.46 5.63 -8.01
C GLY A 58 -3.96 6.19 -9.35
N LEU A 59 -4.82 6.91 -10.07
CA LEU A 59 -4.51 7.52 -11.39
C LEU A 59 -3.86 6.54 -12.38
N GLY A 60 -4.41 5.34 -12.48
CA GLY A 60 -3.93 4.31 -13.41
C GLY A 60 -2.64 3.60 -12.99
N ASN A 61 -2.08 3.90 -11.81
CA ASN A 61 -1.04 3.07 -11.19
C ASN A 61 -1.73 2.06 -10.25
N ASP A 62 -1.55 0.75 -10.46
CA ASP A 62 -2.19 -0.31 -9.67
C ASP A 62 -1.21 -1.09 -8.78
N PHE A 63 -1.59 -1.31 -7.53
CA PHE A 63 -0.75 -1.92 -6.50
C PHE A 63 -1.48 -3.06 -5.78
N LEU A 64 -0.73 -4.08 -5.37
CA LEU A 64 -1.20 -5.13 -4.46
C LEU A 64 -0.80 -4.76 -3.04
N LEU A 65 -1.77 -4.58 -2.13
CA LEU A 65 -1.52 -4.23 -0.74
C LEU A 65 -1.64 -5.45 0.15
N VAL A 66 -0.62 -5.69 0.96
CA VAL A 66 -0.50 -6.82 1.89
C VAL A 66 -0.42 -6.27 3.30
N ASP A 67 -1.33 -6.70 4.17
CA ASP A 67 -1.19 -6.47 5.61
C ASP A 67 -0.25 -7.52 6.20
N SER A 68 0.90 -7.07 6.68
CA SER A 68 1.94 -7.89 7.28
C SER A 68 2.40 -7.31 8.61
N ARG A 69 1.52 -6.60 9.34
CA ARG A 69 1.83 -5.99 10.65
C ARG A 69 2.29 -6.99 11.73
N SER A 70 2.14 -8.29 11.49
CA SER A 70 2.66 -9.38 12.33
C SER A 70 4.14 -9.74 12.10
N SER A 71 4.79 -9.20 11.08
CA SER A 71 6.20 -9.45 10.73
C SER A 71 6.92 -8.15 10.41
N LYS A 72 8.17 -7.99 10.85
CA LYS A 72 9.01 -6.83 10.46
C LYS A 72 9.50 -6.88 9.02
N GLU A 73 9.61 -8.07 8.44
CA GLU A 73 10.02 -8.27 7.05
C GLU A 73 8.83 -8.58 6.14
N PRO A 74 8.85 -8.13 4.87
CA PRO A 74 7.90 -8.54 3.85
C PRO A 74 7.77 -10.08 3.75
N PRO A 75 6.54 -10.61 3.60
CA PRO A 75 6.28 -12.05 3.58
C PRO A 75 6.67 -12.74 2.26
N ILE A 76 7.18 -11.98 1.28
CA ILE A 76 7.67 -12.47 -0.02
C ILE A 76 8.98 -11.80 -0.40
N THR A 77 9.75 -12.43 -1.29
CA THR A 77 10.97 -11.85 -1.87
C THR A 77 10.66 -10.93 -3.06
N PRO A 78 11.61 -10.06 -3.47
CA PRO A 78 11.46 -9.26 -4.69
C PRO A 78 11.16 -10.09 -5.94
N GLU A 79 11.79 -11.26 -6.12
CA GLU A 79 11.57 -12.14 -7.28
C GLU A 79 10.17 -12.77 -7.29
N GLN A 80 9.56 -12.92 -6.11
CA GLN A 80 8.16 -13.32 -5.98
C GLN A 80 7.22 -12.15 -6.31
N ALA A 81 7.56 -10.92 -5.88
CA ALA A 81 6.81 -9.73 -6.26
C ALA A 81 6.81 -9.50 -7.78
N VAL A 82 7.95 -9.64 -8.46
CA VAL A 82 8.04 -9.60 -9.95
C VAL A 82 7.03 -10.57 -10.60
N LYS A 83 7.00 -11.83 -10.14
CA LYS A 83 6.06 -12.86 -10.64
C LYS A 83 4.60 -12.52 -10.36
N MET A 84 4.28 -11.88 -9.23
CA MET A 84 2.92 -11.43 -8.92
C MET A 84 2.51 -10.21 -9.75
N CYS A 85 3.43 -9.31 -10.03
CA CYS A 85 3.21 -8.10 -10.82
C CYS A 85 3.11 -8.35 -12.34
N ASP A 86 3.57 -9.50 -12.84
CA ASP A 86 3.37 -9.90 -14.25
C ASP A 86 1.88 -9.85 -14.63
N ARG A 87 1.55 -9.11 -15.69
CA ARG A 87 0.16 -8.84 -16.12
C ARG A 87 -0.48 -9.97 -16.94
N ASN A 88 0.28 -11.00 -17.34
CA ASN A 88 -0.19 -12.14 -18.14
C ASN A 88 -0.26 -13.44 -17.33
N PHE A 89 0.74 -13.67 -16.47
CA PHE A 89 0.92 -14.91 -15.70
C PHE A 89 0.76 -14.71 -14.18
N GLY A 90 0.77 -13.45 -13.71
CA GLY A 90 0.53 -13.06 -12.32
C GLY A 90 -0.84 -12.43 -12.11
N VAL A 91 -0.94 -11.59 -11.08
CA VAL A 91 -2.14 -10.77 -10.78
C VAL A 91 -2.15 -9.49 -11.62
N GLY A 92 -0.97 -9.06 -12.08
CA GLY A 92 -0.73 -7.78 -12.73
C GLY A 92 -0.76 -6.63 -11.74
N ALA A 93 0.33 -5.89 -11.61
CA ALA A 93 0.42 -4.63 -10.85
C ALA A 93 1.71 -3.89 -11.22
N ASP A 94 1.79 -2.60 -10.89
CA ASP A 94 3.03 -1.82 -10.95
C ASP A 94 3.93 -2.09 -9.73
N GLY A 95 3.36 -2.59 -8.62
CA GLY A 95 4.11 -3.05 -7.46
C GLY A 95 3.27 -3.72 -6.36
N VAL A 96 3.95 -4.31 -5.39
CA VAL A 96 3.39 -4.85 -4.13
C VAL A 96 3.81 -3.93 -2.99
N ILE A 97 2.86 -3.52 -2.15
CA ILE A 97 3.08 -2.65 -0.99
C ILE A 97 2.75 -3.42 0.28
N PHE A 98 3.64 -3.35 1.27
CA PHE A 98 3.51 -4.03 2.54
C PHE A 98 3.23 -3.02 3.66
N VAL A 99 2.17 -3.28 4.41
CA VAL A 99 1.91 -2.62 5.70
C VAL A 99 2.62 -3.45 6.77
N LEU A 100 3.67 -2.89 7.34
CA LEU A 100 4.54 -3.52 8.34
C LEU A 100 4.34 -2.83 9.70
N PRO A 101 4.71 -3.48 10.83
CA PRO A 101 4.69 -2.81 12.13
C PRO A 101 5.60 -1.57 12.10
N ALA A 102 5.31 -0.58 12.93
CA ALA A 102 6.19 0.58 13.08
C ALA A 102 7.57 0.16 13.61
N ASN A 103 8.63 0.81 13.11
CA ASN A 103 9.99 0.62 13.63
C ASN A 103 10.24 1.41 14.92
N ASP A 104 9.56 2.54 15.09
CA ASP A 104 9.69 3.48 16.20
C ASP A 104 8.31 3.96 16.66
N ASP A 105 8.19 4.37 17.93
CA ASP A 105 6.93 4.88 18.53
C ASP A 105 6.38 6.16 17.86
N ALA A 106 7.15 6.77 16.95
CA ALA A 106 6.77 7.96 16.19
C ALA A 106 5.89 7.67 14.96
N ALA A 107 5.68 6.40 14.60
CA ALA A 107 4.86 5.99 13.45
C ALA A 107 3.79 4.96 13.84
N ASP A 108 2.68 4.94 13.11
CA ASP A 108 1.60 3.96 13.29
C ASP A 108 1.90 2.65 12.55
N CYS A 109 2.64 2.72 11.45
CA CYS A 109 3.09 1.59 10.64
C CYS A 109 4.29 1.96 9.76
N GLN A 110 4.97 0.94 9.22
CA GLN A 110 5.97 1.11 8.15
C GLN A 110 5.38 0.71 6.79
N MET A 111 5.73 1.45 5.75
CA MET A 111 5.52 1.10 4.34
C MET A 111 6.83 0.58 3.74
N ARG A 112 6.76 -0.60 3.11
CA ARG A 112 7.76 -1.08 2.15
C ARG A 112 7.07 -1.41 0.82
N ILE A 113 7.81 -1.38 -0.28
CA ILE A 113 7.25 -1.56 -1.63
C ILE A 113 8.26 -2.29 -2.51
N TYR A 114 7.80 -3.28 -3.26
CA TYR A 114 8.53 -3.89 -4.36
C TYR A 114 7.83 -3.57 -5.67
N ASN A 115 8.54 -2.90 -6.59
CA ASN A 115 8.06 -2.62 -7.93
C ASN A 115 7.95 -3.90 -8.78
N SER A 116 7.31 -3.80 -9.94
CA SER A 116 7.19 -4.88 -10.92
C SER A 116 8.52 -5.41 -11.48
N ASP A 117 9.62 -4.66 -11.33
CA ASP A 117 11.00 -5.06 -11.68
C ASP A 117 11.78 -5.64 -10.48
N GLY A 118 11.18 -5.68 -9.29
CA GLY A 118 11.81 -6.14 -8.06
C GLY A 118 12.64 -5.08 -7.33
N SER A 119 12.70 -3.83 -7.83
CA SER A 119 13.32 -2.74 -7.09
C SER A 119 12.50 -2.33 -5.87
N GLU A 120 13.17 -1.89 -4.79
CA GLU A 120 12.54 -1.29 -3.62
C GLU A 120 12.76 0.24 -3.64
N PRO A 121 11.80 1.03 -4.16
CA PRO A 121 11.92 2.48 -4.16
C PRO A 121 11.64 3.08 -2.78
N GLU A 122 12.26 4.22 -2.48
CA GLU A 122 12.18 4.79 -1.13
C GLU A 122 10.78 5.31 -0.74
N MET A 123 10.00 5.73 -1.75
CA MET A 123 8.67 6.32 -1.59
C MET A 123 7.86 6.16 -2.88
N CYS A 124 6.55 5.90 -2.75
CA CYS A 124 5.63 5.93 -3.88
C CYS A 124 4.37 6.75 -3.53
N GLY A 125 4.24 7.95 -4.11
CA GLY A 125 3.17 8.89 -3.78
C GLY A 125 1.76 8.39 -4.12
N ASN A 126 1.60 7.55 -5.15
CA ASN A 126 0.33 6.86 -5.41
C ASN A 126 0.12 5.71 -4.41
N GLY A 127 1.16 4.91 -4.16
CA GLY A 127 1.14 3.79 -3.23
C GLY A 127 0.74 4.17 -1.81
N ILE A 128 1.30 5.24 -1.26
CA ILE A 128 0.99 5.68 0.11
C ILE A 128 -0.46 6.17 0.28
N ARG A 129 -1.08 6.70 -0.79
CA ARG A 129 -2.51 7.01 -0.79
C ARG A 129 -3.38 5.76 -0.81
N CYS A 130 -3.02 4.77 -1.63
CA CYS A 130 -3.67 3.46 -1.61
C CYS A 130 -3.54 2.80 -0.22
N MET A 131 -2.37 2.92 0.42
CA MET A 131 -2.08 2.37 1.74
C MET A 131 -2.87 3.05 2.86
N ALA A 132 -2.94 4.38 2.89
CA ALA A 132 -3.76 5.10 3.86
C ALA A 132 -5.25 4.71 3.75
N ARG A 133 -5.77 4.59 2.52
CA ARG A 133 -7.14 4.11 2.30
C ARG A 133 -7.31 2.66 2.76
N PHE A 134 -6.37 1.77 2.44
CA PHE A 134 -6.40 0.36 2.86
C PHE A 134 -6.40 0.21 4.38
N ILE A 135 -5.51 0.89 5.10
CA ILE A 135 -5.46 0.90 6.56
C ILE A 135 -6.80 1.37 7.15
N SER A 136 -7.39 2.44 6.59
CA SER A 136 -8.71 2.93 7.03
C SER A 136 -9.84 1.90 6.84
N THR A 137 -9.73 1.00 5.85
CA THR A 137 -10.71 -0.08 5.63
C THR A 137 -10.47 -1.32 6.49
N LEU A 138 -9.24 -1.56 6.94
CA LEU A 138 -8.89 -2.75 7.71
C LEU A 138 -9.31 -2.65 9.18
N ALA A 139 -9.19 -1.47 9.79
CA ALA A 139 -9.45 -1.32 11.22
C ALA A 139 -9.89 0.09 11.63
N PRO A 140 -11.21 0.34 11.77
CA PRO A 140 -11.74 1.54 12.43
C PRO A 140 -11.34 1.66 13.92
N SER A 141 -10.87 0.57 14.54
CA SER A 141 -10.58 0.49 15.98
C SER A 141 -9.11 0.22 16.35
N GLU A 142 -8.28 -0.23 15.41
CA GLU A 142 -6.86 -0.57 15.69
C GLU A 142 -5.85 0.33 14.99
N ALA A 143 -6.26 1.00 13.90
CA ALA A 143 -5.46 2.08 13.38
C ALA A 143 -5.64 3.29 14.31
N LYS A 144 -4.56 3.71 15.00
CA LYS A 144 -4.49 5.01 15.67
C LYS A 144 -4.42 6.13 14.64
N ALA A 145 -5.43 6.23 13.78
CA ALA A 145 -5.73 7.52 13.18
C ALA A 145 -5.81 8.54 14.31
N SER A 146 -5.11 9.65 14.16
CA SER A 146 -5.36 10.82 15.01
C SER A 146 -6.86 11.15 14.95
N SER A 147 -7.42 11.79 15.97
CA SER A 147 -8.84 12.19 15.98
C SER A 147 -9.29 12.94 14.72
N ASP A 148 -8.32 13.58 14.02
CA ASP A 148 -8.47 14.33 12.78
C ASP A 148 -8.25 13.51 11.48
N GLY A 149 -8.18 12.17 11.54
CA GLY A 149 -8.02 11.30 10.36
C GLY A 149 -6.60 11.25 9.77
N VAL A 150 -5.58 11.64 10.54
CA VAL A 150 -4.17 11.62 10.12
C VAL A 150 -3.50 10.33 10.57
N TYR A 151 -2.75 9.70 9.66
CA TYR A 151 -1.86 8.57 9.95
C TYR A 151 -0.40 9.02 9.82
N THR A 152 0.50 8.46 10.60
CA THR A 152 1.96 8.66 10.46
C THR A 152 2.61 7.36 9.97
N ILE A 153 3.10 7.37 8.73
CA ILE A 153 3.66 6.20 8.07
C ILE A 153 5.16 6.38 7.90
N SER A 154 5.96 5.43 8.38
CA SER A 154 7.40 5.40 8.14
C SER A 154 7.70 4.80 6.76
N THR A 155 8.45 5.54 5.93
CA THR A 155 8.95 5.10 4.62
C THR A 155 10.48 5.14 4.64
N LEU A 156 11.15 4.60 3.63
CA LEU A 156 12.61 4.74 3.52
C LEU A 156 13.03 6.20 3.27
N ALA A 157 12.16 7.01 2.66
CA ALA A 157 12.32 8.46 2.54
C ALA A 157 11.98 9.26 3.81
N GLY A 158 11.66 8.58 4.94
CA GLY A 158 11.28 9.19 6.21
C GLY A 158 9.78 9.11 6.53
N LEU A 159 9.35 9.89 7.53
CA LEU A 159 7.96 9.92 8.01
C LEU A 159 7.06 10.74 7.08
N ILE A 160 6.01 10.13 6.53
CA ILE A 160 4.98 10.79 5.72
C ILE A 160 3.64 10.74 6.46
N LYS A 161 2.84 11.80 6.37
CA LYS A 161 1.56 11.94 7.10
C LYS A 161 0.36 12.06 6.15
N PRO A 162 -0.15 10.95 5.58
CA PRO A 162 -1.39 11.01 4.81
C PRO A 162 -2.59 11.28 5.73
N LYS A 163 -3.50 12.14 5.26
CA LYS A 163 -4.77 12.47 5.92
C LYS A 163 -5.94 11.95 5.11
N LEU A 164 -6.83 11.20 5.76
CA LEU A 164 -8.12 10.81 5.23
C LEU A 164 -9.13 11.95 5.44
N LEU A 165 -9.75 12.39 4.34
CA LEU A 165 -10.77 13.44 4.36
C LEU A 165 -12.19 12.85 4.49
N GLN A 166 -13.16 13.70 4.86
CA GLN A 166 -14.55 13.29 5.12
C GLN A 166 -15.28 12.79 3.86
N ASP A 167 -14.86 13.23 2.67
CA ASP A 167 -15.33 12.76 1.37
C ASP A 167 -14.72 11.42 0.94
N GLY A 168 -13.73 10.92 1.68
CA GLY A 168 -13.00 9.68 1.40
C GLY A 168 -11.77 9.85 0.52
N GLU A 169 -11.41 11.07 0.09
CA GLU A 169 -10.13 11.31 -0.56
C GLU A 169 -8.96 11.22 0.45
N ILE A 170 -7.76 10.91 -0.07
CA ILE A 170 -6.52 10.97 0.70
C ILE A 170 -5.71 12.19 0.25
N ARG A 171 -5.39 13.06 1.21
CA ARG A 171 -4.43 14.15 1.05
C ARG A 171 -3.06 13.70 1.58
N VAL A 172 -1.99 14.11 0.91
CA VAL A 172 -0.61 13.81 1.33
C VAL A 172 0.28 15.02 1.07
N ASP A 173 0.93 15.51 2.12
CA ASP A 173 2.09 16.39 1.98
C ASP A 173 3.25 15.59 1.37
N MET A 174 3.71 16.04 0.20
CA MET A 174 4.80 15.42 -0.55
C MET A 174 6.14 16.13 -0.29
N GLY A 175 6.17 17.11 0.62
CA GLY A 175 7.30 18.00 0.84
C GLY A 175 7.50 19.00 -0.31
N GLN A 176 8.49 19.89 -0.13
CA GLN A 176 8.87 20.83 -1.19
C GLN A 176 9.69 20.13 -2.29
N PRO A 177 9.48 20.49 -3.57
CA PRO A 177 10.26 19.92 -4.67
C PRO A 177 11.73 20.36 -4.58
N ILE A 178 12.65 19.41 -4.72
CA ILE A 178 14.08 19.70 -4.82
C ILE A 178 14.37 20.20 -6.24
N LEU A 179 14.50 21.52 -6.40
CA LEU A 179 14.72 22.18 -7.69
C LEU A 179 16.21 22.39 -8.04
N GLN A 180 17.14 21.91 -7.21
CA GLN A 180 18.57 22.01 -7.47
C GLN A 180 19.01 20.96 -8.49
N GLY A 181 18.77 21.24 -9.77
CA GLY A 181 19.44 20.53 -10.86
C GLY A 181 20.95 20.78 -10.77
N ASN A 182 21.74 19.69 -10.76
CA ASN A 182 23.19 19.76 -10.72
C ASN A 182 23.68 20.48 -12.00
N ARG A 183 24.02 21.76 -11.90
CA ARG A 183 24.74 22.48 -12.96
C ARG A 183 26.17 21.98 -12.97
N GLY A 184 26.38 20.84 -13.67
CA GLY A 184 27.72 20.37 -13.97
C GLY A 184 28.52 21.51 -14.58
N GLY A 185 29.68 21.82 -13.97
CA GLY A 185 30.60 22.80 -14.51
C GLY A 185 31.07 22.38 -15.91
N LEU A 186 31.09 23.35 -16.82
CA LEU A 186 31.86 23.31 -18.05
C LEU A 186 33.33 23.65 -17.74
#